data_AF-A0A5U5R3W9-F1
#
_entry.id   AF-A0A5U5R3W9-F1
#
_cell.length_a   1.000
_cell.length_b   1.000
_cell.length_c   1.000
_cell.angle_alpha   90.00
_cell.angle_beta   90.00
_cell.angle_gamma   90.00
#
_symmetry.space_group_name_H-M   'P 1'
#
loop_
_entity.id
_entity.type
_entity.pdbx_description
1 polymer ?
#
loop_
_entity_poly.entity_id
_entity_poly.type
_entity_poly.pdbx_seq_one_letter_code
_entity_poly.pdbx_strand_id
1 'polypeptide(L)'
;MTTQISVETLSPITHNQIPVITTELLAQLYGTKIKNISDNFLNNTTRFVVGKHYFKIEKNELREFKNRPETIGLVGKNARSLILWTERGAARHAKMLETDQAWEVFEKLEDCYFSQKNPSVLVSCQKSYDTRVLCYQQSGVTVSTILLRDDDIVISLESWLELARANGWFVIRKDQLVERLMQL
;
A
#
# COMPACT_ATOMS: atom_id res chain seq x y z
N MET A 1 5.82 -15.53 -27.63
CA MET A 1 4.58 -15.46 -26.82
C MET A 1 4.85 -14.49 -25.69
N THR A 2 4.36 -13.26 -25.80
CA THR A 2 4.56 -12.21 -24.79
C THR A 2 3.47 -12.38 -23.75
N THR A 3 3.80 -13.01 -22.63
CA THR A 3 2.87 -13.17 -21.51
C THR A 3 2.57 -11.78 -20.96
N GLN A 4 1.36 -11.26 -21.21
CA GLN A 4 0.86 -10.04 -20.59
C GLN A 4 0.73 -10.32 -19.09
N ILE A 5 1.66 -9.78 -18.30
CA ILE A 5 1.58 -9.82 -16.84
C ILE A 5 0.74 -8.63 -16.41
N SER A 6 -0.44 -8.90 -15.87
CA SER A 6 -1.28 -7.89 -15.23
C SER A 6 -0.72 -7.54 -13.85
N VAL A 7 -0.67 -6.26 -13.51
CA VAL A 7 -0.16 -5.74 -12.22
C VAL A 7 -0.83 -6.43 -11.01
N GLU A 8 -2.06 -6.90 -11.19
CA GLU A 8 -2.92 -7.51 -10.15
C GLU A 8 -2.50 -8.93 -9.73
N THR A 9 -1.69 -9.65 -10.53
CA THR A 9 -1.30 -11.05 -10.24
C THR A 9 0.13 -11.19 -9.71
N LEU A 10 0.86 -10.08 -9.53
CA LEU A 10 2.23 -10.10 -9.04
C LEU A 10 2.27 -10.21 -7.51
N SER A 11 2.97 -11.24 -7.02
CA SER A 11 3.29 -11.33 -5.59
C SER A 11 4.19 -10.15 -5.20
N PRO A 12 3.81 -9.34 -4.19
CA PRO A 12 4.57 -8.15 -3.83
C PRO A 12 5.90 -8.54 -3.19
N ILE A 13 7.01 -8.17 -3.83
CA ILE A 13 8.34 -8.32 -3.25
C ILE A 13 8.58 -7.13 -2.31
N THR A 14 9.01 -7.40 -1.08
CA THR A 14 9.28 -6.34 -0.10
C THR A 14 10.77 -6.24 0.24
N HIS A 15 11.25 -5.02 0.40
CA HIS A 15 12.58 -4.70 0.91
C HIS A 15 12.46 -3.63 1.98
N ASN A 16 12.90 -3.93 3.21
CA ASN A 16 12.71 -3.07 4.39
C ASN A 16 11.24 -2.65 4.58
N GLN A 17 10.31 -3.61 4.46
CA GLN A 17 8.85 -3.39 4.54
C GLN A 17 8.26 -2.48 3.44
N ILE A 18 9.06 -2.10 2.43
CA ILE A 18 8.62 -1.28 1.31
C ILE A 18 8.43 -2.19 0.08
N PRO A 19 7.28 -2.12 -0.63
CA PRO A 19 7.09 -2.81 -1.89
C PRO A 19 8.10 -2.35 -2.94
N VAL A 20 8.77 -3.30 -3.57
CA VAL A 20 9.80 -3.06 -4.57
C VAL A 20 9.68 -4.01 -5.76
N ILE A 21 10.18 -3.59 -6.90
CA ILE A 21 10.21 -4.38 -8.14
C ILE A 21 11.60 -4.33 -8.78
N THR A 22 11.97 -5.40 -9.49
CA THR A 22 13.25 -5.46 -10.20
C THR A 22 13.19 -4.73 -11.54
N THR A 23 14.35 -4.45 -12.13
CA THR A 23 14.44 -3.78 -13.44
C THR A 23 13.85 -4.65 -14.55
N GLU A 24 14.00 -5.97 -14.44
CA GLU A 24 13.44 -6.98 -15.32
C GLU A 24 11.91 -6.95 -15.30
N LEU A 25 11.32 -6.96 -14.11
CA LEU A 25 9.88 -6.90 -13.94
C LEU A 25 9.32 -5.56 -14.42
N LEU A 26 10.01 -4.46 -14.13
CA LEU A 26 9.62 -3.12 -14.58
C LEU A 26 9.64 -3.00 -16.10
N ALA A 27 10.64 -3.58 -16.76
CA ALA A 27 10.73 -3.61 -18.22
C ALA A 27 9.56 -4.39 -18.83
N GLN A 28 9.19 -5.51 -18.21
CA GLN A 28 8.05 -6.32 -18.64
C GLN A 28 6.71 -5.59 -18.46
N LEU A 29 6.52 -4.90 -17.33
CA LEU A 29 5.31 -4.12 -17.05
C LEU A 29 5.09 -2.96 -18.04
N TYR A 30 6.17 -2.30 -18.47
CA TYR A 30 6.10 -1.21 -19.44
C TYR A 30 6.27 -1.65 -20.91
N GLY A 31 6.38 -2.95 -21.17
CA GLY A 31 6.54 -3.48 -22.53
C GLY A 31 7.83 -3.03 -23.21
N THR A 32 8.87 -2.76 -22.43
CA THR A 32 10.12 -2.19 -22.90
C THR A 32 11.30 -3.10 -22.62
N LYS A 33 12.47 -2.76 -23.16
CA LYS A 33 13.71 -3.53 -22.91
C LYS A 33 14.30 -3.13 -21.56
N ILE A 34 14.89 -4.09 -20.85
CA ILE A 34 15.65 -3.84 -19.59
C ILE A 34 16.70 -2.74 -19.78
N LYS A 35 17.35 -2.74 -20.95
CA LYS A 35 18.31 -1.71 -21.33
C LYS A 35 17.69 -0.31 -21.32
N ASN A 36 16.46 -0.13 -21.77
CA ASN A 36 15.79 1.17 -21.81
C ASN A 36 15.54 1.72 -20.40
N ILE A 37 15.16 0.85 -19.44
CA ILE A 37 15.03 1.25 -18.03
C ILE A 37 16.38 1.68 -17.46
N SER A 38 17.43 0.91 -17.76
CA SER A 38 18.79 1.20 -17.29
C SER A 38 19.34 2.51 -17.88
N ASP A 39 19.21 2.70 -19.20
CA ASP A 39 19.63 3.90 -19.90
C ASP A 39 18.85 5.13 -19.39
N ASN A 40 17.55 4.96 -19.13
CA ASN A 40 16.72 6.03 -18.56
C ASN A 40 17.23 6.47 -17.18
N PHE A 41 17.54 5.51 -16.31
CA PHE A 41 18.12 5.80 -15.00
C PHE A 41 19.47 6.49 -15.13
N LEU A 42 20.37 5.98 -15.98
CA LEU A 42 21.72 6.54 -16.18
C LEU A 42 21.67 7.98 -16.70
N ASN A 43 20.81 8.26 -17.67
CA ASN A 43 20.66 9.59 -18.26
C ASN A 43 19.98 10.60 -17.33
N ASN A 44 19.27 10.12 -16.30
CA ASN A 44 18.50 10.96 -15.37
C ASN A 44 18.86 10.74 -13.91
N THR A 45 20.07 10.26 -13.63
CA THR A 45 20.52 9.89 -12.28
C THR A 45 20.24 10.97 -11.23
N THR A 46 20.41 12.25 -11.59
CA THR A 46 20.14 13.42 -10.74
C THR A 46 18.68 13.52 -10.27
N ARG A 47 17.75 12.90 -11.00
CA ARG A 47 16.33 12.87 -10.66
C ARG A 47 16.03 11.72 -9.69
N PHE A 48 16.83 10.67 -9.67
CA PHE A 48 16.63 9.54 -8.78
C PHE A 48 17.36 9.74 -7.45
N VAL A 49 16.79 9.18 -6.38
CA VAL A 49 17.27 9.39 -5.01
C VAL A 49 17.23 8.04 -4.33
N VAL A 50 18.37 7.60 -3.81
CA VAL A 50 18.51 6.35 -3.05
C VAL A 50 17.57 6.39 -1.85
N GLY A 51 16.90 5.27 -1.57
CA GLY A 51 15.96 5.13 -0.46
C GLY A 51 14.56 5.69 -0.72
N LYS A 52 14.41 6.64 -1.67
CA LYS A 52 13.11 7.20 -2.06
C LYS A 52 12.57 6.61 -3.35
N HIS A 53 13.43 6.44 -4.35
CA HIS A 53 13.05 5.96 -5.68
C HIS A 53 13.57 4.55 -5.92
N TYR A 54 14.77 4.24 -5.41
CA TYR A 54 15.37 2.92 -5.56
C TYR A 54 16.24 2.54 -4.36
N PHE A 55 16.46 1.24 -4.20
CA PHE A 55 17.49 0.67 -3.34
C PHE A 55 18.52 -0.05 -4.21
N LYS A 56 19.80 0.18 -3.93
CA LYS A 56 20.89 -0.57 -4.55
C LYS A 56 21.39 -1.58 -3.54
N ILE A 57 21.12 -2.85 -3.77
CA ILE A 57 21.57 -3.93 -2.89
C ILE A 57 22.81 -4.59 -3.49
N GLU A 58 23.80 -4.86 -2.64
CA GLU A 58 25.09 -5.42 -3.04
C GLU A 58 25.58 -6.46 -2.04
N LYS A 59 26.53 -7.30 -2.47
CA LYS A 59 27.25 -8.25 -1.61
C LYS A 59 26.31 -9.09 -0.73
N ASN A 60 26.33 -8.85 0.60
CA ASN A 60 25.61 -9.67 1.56
C ASN A 60 24.09 -9.43 1.50
N GLU A 61 23.63 -8.19 1.34
CA GLU A 61 22.20 -7.89 1.12
C GLU A 61 21.67 -8.59 -0.12
N LEU A 62 22.45 -8.59 -1.21
CA LEU A 62 22.06 -9.27 -2.43
C LEU A 62 21.98 -10.79 -2.26
N ARG A 63 22.89 -11.37 -1.47
CA ARG A 63 22.87 -12.81 -1.15
C ARG A 63 21.65 -13.19 -0.31
N GLU A 64 21.34 -12.38 0.70
CA GLU A 64 20.16 -12.56 1.55
C GLU A 64 18.88 -12.39 0.75
N PHE A 65 18.82 -11.40 -0.14
CA PHE A 65 17.71 -11.20 -1.04
C PHE A 65 17.49 -12.44 -1.92
N LYS A 66 18.52 -12.92 -2.64
CA LYS A 66 18.44 -14.12 -3.51
C LYS A 66 17.99 -15.40 -2.79
N ASN A 67 18.24 -15.51 -1.49
CA ASN A 67 17.89 -16.69 -0.69
C ASN A 67 16.40 -16.69 -0.27
N ARG A 68 15.64 -15.61 -0.51
CA ARG A 68 14.21 -15.55 -0.17
C ARG A 68 13.39 -16.37 -1.16
N PRO A 69 12.44 -17.20 -0.71
CA PRO A 69 11.64 -18.08 -1.56
C PRO A 69 10.89 -17.34 -2.67
N GLU A 70 10.42 -16.12 -2.39
CA GLU A 70 9.68 -15.24 -3.32
C GLU A 70 10.55 -14.67 -4.47
N THR A 71 11.87 -14.72 -4.34
CA THR A 71 12.82 -14.07 -5.26
C THR A 71 13.77 -15.05 -5.95
N ILE A 72 13.58 -16.36 -5.69
CA ILE A 72 14.38 -17.42 -6.30
C ILE A 72 14.21 -17.36 -7.81
N GLY A 73 15.33 -17.21 -8.53
CA GLY A 73 15.34 -17.15 -10.00
C GLY A 73 15.05 -15.78 -10.61
N LEU A 74 14.66 -14.77 -9.82
CA LEU A 74 14.46 -13.41 -10.34
C LEU A 74 15.76 -12.69 -10.72
N VAL A 75 16.87 -13.09 -10.10
CA VAL A 75 18.16 -12.42 -10.23
C VAL A 75 19.21 -13.40 -10.75
N GLY A 76 20.01 -12.96 -11.72
CA GLY A 76 21.10 -13.77 -12.26
C GLY A 76 22.07 -14.25 -11.18
N LYS A 77 22.47 -15.53 -11.26
CA LYS A 77 23.37 -16.18 -10.29
C LYS A 77 24.64 -15.35 -10.03
N ASN A 78 25.19 -14.73 -11.07
CA ASN A 78 26.44 -13.95 -11.04
C ASN A 78 26.26 -12.43 -10.84
N ALA A 79 25.04 -11.93 -10.61
CA ALA A 79 24.83 -10.50 -10.41
C ALA A 79 25.57 -10.01 -9.15
N ARG A 80 26.36 -8.94 -9.29
CA ARG A 80 27.17 -8.32 -8.22
C ARG A 80 26.41 -7.23 -7.45
N SER A 81 25.41 -6.64 -8.09
CA SER A 81 24.50 -5.63 -7.55
C SER A 81 23.13 -5.76 -8.18
N LEU A 82 22.08 -5.36 -7.49
CA LEU A 82 20.73 -5.27 -8.02
C LEU A 82 20.11 -3.92 -7.63
N ILE A 83 19.36 -3.33 -8.56
CA ILE A 83 18.54 -2.16 -8.27
C ILE A 83 17.09 -2.62 -8.08
N LEU A 84 16.53 -2.22 -6.94
CA LEU A 84 15.14 -2.43 -6.56
C LEU A 84 14.41 -1.10 -6.65
N TRP A 85 13.34 -1.04 -7.44
CA TRP A 85 12.56 0.16 -7.67
C TRP A 85 11.37 0.20 -6.73
N THR A 86 11.21 1.33 -6.04
CA THR A 86 9.97 1.63 -5.30
C THR A 86 8.86 2.03 -6.29
N GLU A 87 7.61 2.07 -5.84
CA GLU A 87 6.48 2.61 -6.60
C GLU A 87 6.79 4.01 -7.19
N ARG A 88 7.40 4.89 -6.39
CA ARG A 88 7.81 6.24 -6.82
C ARG A 88 8.91 6.21 -7.88
N GLY A 89 9.79 5.22 -7.83
CA GLY A 89 10.82 4.99 -8.85
C GLY A 89 10.22 4.49 -10.16
N ALA A 90 9.29 3.53 -10.08
CA ALA A 90 8.53 3.03 -11.21
C ALA A 90 7.77 4.16 -11.92
N ALA A 91 7.00 4.96 -11.18
CA ALA A 91 6.28 6.11 -11.73
C ALA A 91 7.20 7.13 -12.43
N ARG A 92 8.43 7.32 -11.95
CA ARG A 92 9.43 8.17 -12.65
C ARG A 92 9.89 7.58 -13.96
N HIS A 93 10.05 6.26 -14.04
CA HIS A 93 10.33 5.59 -15.31
C HIS A 93 9.15 5.75 -16.28
N ALA A 94 7.91 5.54 -15.83
CA ALA A 94 6.72 5.72 -16.67
C ALA A 94 6.66 7.10 -17.31
N LYS A 95 6.96 8.17 -16.54
CA LYS A 95 6.99 9.56 -17.04
C LYS A 95 7.93 9.78 -18.25
N MET A 96 8.91 8.91 -18.44
CA MET A 96 9.95 9.08 -19.45
C MET A 96 9.93 7.99 -20.54
N LEU A 97 8.95 7.09 -20.49
CA LEU A 97 8.75 6.04 -21.49
C LEU A 97 7.56 6.43 -22.38
N GLU A 98 7.79 6.45 -23.69
CA GLU A 98 6.74 6.72 -24.70
C GLU A 98 5.97 5.45 -25.08
N THR A 99 5.87 4.46 -24.19
CA THR A 99 5.17 3.21 -24.47
C THR A 99 3.71 3.29 -24.04
N ASP A 100 2.80 2.73 -24.85
CA ASP A 100 1.35 2.71 -24.54
C ASP A 100 1.06 2.08 -23.17
N GLN A 101 1.86 1.08 -22.76
CA GLN A 101 1.75 0.46 -21.43
C GLN A 101 2.24 1.37 -20.29
N ALA A 102 3.19 2.26 -20.54
CA ALA A 102 3.58 3.28 -19.57
C ALA A 102 2.50 4.37 -19.44
N TRP A 103 1.80 4.68 -20.53
CA TRP A 103 0.60 5.53 -20.51
C TRP A 103 -0.52 4.93 -19.67
N GLU A 104 -0.85 3.65 -19.81
CA GLU A 104 -1.88 2.99 -18.96
C GLU A 104 -1.54 3.04 -17.46
N VAL A 105 -0.26 2.88 -17.10
CA VAL A 105 0.17 3.00 -15.70
C VAL A 105 0.08 4.43 -15.21
N PHE A 106 0.36 5.40 -16.08
CA PHE A 106 0.22 6.81 -15.77
C PHE A 106 -1.27 7.20 -15.62
N GLU A 107 -2.15 6.75 -16.51
CA GLU A 107 -3.60 6.92 -16.41
C GLU A 107 -4.13 6.36 -15.09
N LYS A 108 -3.74 5.14 -14.69
CA LYS A 108 -4.13 4.58 -13.38
C LYS A 108 -3.65 5.41 -12.19
N LEU A 109 -2.46 6.00 -12.28
CA LEU A 109 -1.92 6.89 -11.23
C LEU A 109 -2.65 8.25 -11.20
N GLU A 110 -2.99 8.81 -12.37
CA GLU A 110 -3.78 10.04 -12.48
C GLU A 110 -5.22 9.82 -11.99
N ASP A 111 -5.84 8.71 -12.38
CA ASP A 111 -7.16 8.30 -11.91
C ASP A 111 -7.17 8.18 -10.38
N CYS A 112 -6.15 7.59 -9.76
CA CYS A 112 -6.00 7.54 -8.31
C CYS A 112 -5.76 8.91 -7.65
N TYR A 113 -5.13 9.86 -8.35
CA TYR A 113 -4.87 11.21 -7.85
C TYR A 113 -6.12 12.11 -7.92
N PHE A 114 -6.90 12.03 -9.00
CA PHE A 114 -8.12 12.84 -9.19
C PHE A 114 -9.36 12.21 -8.56
N SER A 115 -9.41 10.88 -8.43
CA SER A 115 -10.51 10.17 -7.75
C SER A 115 -10.48 10.33 -6.22
N GLN A 116 -9.38 10.85 -5.65
CA GLN A 116 -9.33 11.26 -4.23
C GLN A 116 -10.31 12.39 -3.87
N LYS A 117 -10.95 13.05 -4.85
CA LYS A 117 -12.00 14.04 -4.59
C LYS A 117 -13.40 13.46 -4.35
N ASN A 118 -13.62 12.16 -4.56
CA ASN A 118 -14.91 11.52 -4.29
C ASN A 118 -14.75 10.46 -3.18
N PRO A 119 -15.08 10.76 -1.91
CA PRO A 119 -15.01 9.80 -0.80
C PRO A 119 -16.12 8.72 -0.87
N SER A 120 -16.64 8.43 -2.05
CA SER A 120 -17.72 7.49 -2.28
C SER A 120 -17.48 6.75 -3.58
N VAL A 121 -16.64 5.73 -3.54
CA VAL A 121 -16.86 4.40 -4.13
C VAL A 121 -15.60 3.60 -3.85
N LEU A 122 -15.79 2.53 -3.07
CA LEU A 122 -14.82 1.49 -2.78
C LEU A 122 -14.36 0.84 -4.09
N VAL A 123 -13.12 1.09 -4.51
CA VAL A 123 -12.35 0.12 -5.28
C VAL A 123 -11.33 -0.47 -4.32
N SER A 124 -11.36 -1.79 -4.17
CA SER A 124 -10.57 -2.56 -3.22
C SER A 124 -9.08 -2.51 -3.56
N CYS A 125 -8.42 -1.40 -3.25
CA CYS A 125 -7.06 -1.51 -2.74
C CYS A 125 -7.20 -2.17 -1.37
N GLN A 126 -6.74 -3.41 -1.21
CA GLN A 126 -6.41 -3.95 0.10
C GLN A 126 -5.24 -3.12 0.67
N LYS A 127 -5.53 -1.89 1.09
CA LYS A 127 -4.78 -1.26 2.16
C LYS A 127 -5.08 -2.15 3.36
N SER A 128 -4.15 -3.03 3.69
CA SER A 128 -4.15 -3.67 4.99
C SER A 128 -4.10 -2.54 6.00
N TYR A 129 -5.25 -2.20 6.61
CA TYR A 129 -5.33 -1.25 7.70
C TYR A 129 -4.82 -1.94 8.97
N ASP A 130 -3.60 -2.48 8.93
CA ASP A 130 -2.97 -3.24 10.01
C ASP A 130 -2.63 -2.35 11.23
N THR A 131 -3.08 -1.10 11.22
CA THR A 131 -2.80 -0.15 12.31
C THR A 131 -3.92 0.89 12.39
N ARG A 132 -5.09 0.46 12.86
CA ARG A 132 -6.15 1.39 13.28
C ARG A 132 -5.72 2.04 14.60
N VAL A 133 -5.74 3.36 14.71
CA VAL A 133 -5.37 4.06 15.95
C VAL A 133 -6.41 5.10 16.35
N LEU A 134 -6.71 5.20 17.65
CA LEU A 134 -7.54 6.24 18.24
C LEU A 134 -6.63 7.35 18.80
N CYS A 135 -6.78 8.57 18.29
CA CYS A 135 -5.98 9.71 18.71
C CYS A 135 -6.80 10.64 19.63
N TYR A 136 -6.29 10.94 20.82
CA TYR A 136 -6.80 12.02 21.66
C TYR A 136 -6.09 13.32 21.32
N GLN A 137 -6.84 14.34 20.92
CA GLN A 137 -6.30 15.64 20.52
C GLN A 137 -6.70 16.75 21.50
N GLN A 138 -5.75 17.60 21.87
CA GLN A 138 -5.98 18.81 22.65
C GLN A 138 -5.35 20.00 21.92
N SER A 139 -6.15 21.04 21.66
CA SER A 139 -5.72 22.24 20.94
C SER A 139 -5.08 21.96 19.57
N GLY A 140 -5.56 20.93 18.86
CA GLY A 140 -5.04 20.52 17.56
C GLY A 140 -3.77 19.66 17.59
N VAL A 141 -3.25 19.34 18.78
CA VAL A 141 -2.09 18.46 18.96
C VAL A 141 -2.57 17.11 19.47
N THR A 142 -2.11 16.02 18.85
CA THR A 142 -2.35 14.66 19.35
C THR A 142 -1.54 14.43 20.63
N VAL A 143 -2.25 14.28 21.75
CA VAL A 143 -1.67 14.09 23.09
C VAL A 143 -1.53 12.60 23.43
N SER A 144 -2.36 11.74 22.84
CA SER A 144 -2.29 10.29 23.06
C SER A 144 -2.79 9.52 21.85
N THR A 145 -2.23 8.33 21.64
CA THR A 145 -2.60 7.41 20.55
C THR A 145 -2.76 6.02 21.12
N ILE A 146 -3.92 5.40 20.89
CA ILE A 146 -4.24 4.02 21.30
C ILE A 146 -4.32 3.17 20.04
N LEU A 147 -3.62 2.04 20.02
CA LEU A 147 -3.71 1.06 18.93
C LEU A 147 -4.98 0.22 19.08
N LEU A 148 -5.75 0.11 18.00
CA LEU A 148 -6.95 -0.72 17.91
C LEU A 148 -6.60 -2.03 17.21
N ARG A 149 -7.02 -3.14 17.82
CA ARG A 149 -6.93 -4.49 17.26
C ARG A 149 -8.07 -4.72 16.29
N ASP A 150 -8.03 -5.82 15.54
CA ASP A 150 -9.08 -6.17 14.56
C ASP A 150 -10.45 -6.40 15.22
N ASP A 151 -10.46 -6.93 16.43
CA ASP A 151 -11.67 -7.17 17.23
C ASP A 151 -12.18 -5.92 17.97
N ASP A 152 -11.42 -4.82 17.96
CA ASP A 152 -11.84 -3.59 18.62
C ASP A 152 -12.81 -2.81 17.73
N ILE A 153 -13.95 -2.44 18.31
CA ILE A 153 -14.98 -1.63 17.64
C ILE A 153 -15.05 -0.26 18.31
N VAL A 154 -14.88 0.80 17.52
CA VAL A 154 -15.10 2.19 17.96
C VAL A 154 -16.44 2.66 17.41
N ILE A 155 -17.40 2.88 18.30
CA ILE A 155 -18.71 3.43 17.95
C ILE A 155 -19.13 4.50 18.94
N SER A 156 -20.03 5.38 18.51
CA SER A 156 -20.66 6.34 19.39
C SER A 156 -21.59 5.63 20.39
N LEU A 157 -21.86 6.28 21.53
CA LEU A 157 -22.82 5.77 22.51
C LEU A 157 -24.21 5.57 21.89
N GLU A 158 -24.62 6.47 20.99
CA GLU A 158 -25.91 6.42 20.31
C GLU A 158 -26.00 5.20 19.37
N SER A 159 -24.97 4.99 18.55
CA SER A 159 -24.88 3.81 17.67
C SER A 159 -24.81 2.50 18.47
N TRP A 160 -24.15 2.51 19.64
CA TRP A 160 -24.14 1.35 20.54
C TRP A 160 -25.54 1.06 21.11
N LEU A 161 -26.30 2.09 21.50
CA LEU A 161 -27.66 1.93 22.00
C LEU A 161 -28.61 1.35 20.94
N GLU A 162 -28.47 1.79 19.69
CA GLU A 162 -29.22 1.21 18.56
C GLU A 162 -28.86 -0.25 18.34
N LEU A 163 -27.56 -0.57 18.34
CA LEU A 163 -27.07 -1.94 18.16
C LEU A 163 -27.52 -2.86 19.30
N ALA A 164 -27.47 -2.38 20.55
CA ALA A 164 -27.95 -3.13 21.71
C ALA A 164 -29.45 -3.45 21.58
N ARG A 165 -30.29 -2.46 21.25
CA ARG A 165 -31.73 -2.65 21.04
C ARG A 165 -32.02 -3.61 19.90
N ALA A 166 -31.31 -3.50 18.78
CA ALA A 166 -31.46 -4.39 17.62
C ALA A 166 -31.15 -5.86 17.97
N ASN A 167 -30.22 -6.08 18.90
CA ASN A 167 -29.88 -7.42 19.40
C ASN A 167 -30.77 -7.87 20.57
N GLY A 168 -31.82 -7.13 20.93
CA GLY A 168 -32.76 -7.47 21.99
C GLY A 168 -32.32 -7.08 23.40
N TRP A 169 -31.29 -6.25 23.53
CA TRP A 169 -30.79 -5.78 24.82
C TRP A 169 -31.46 -4.46 25.19
N PHE A 170 -31.88 -4.32 26.45
CA PHE A 170 -32.49 -3.12 26.97
C PHE A 170 -31.52 -2.38 27.90
N VAL A 171 -31.09 -1.19 27.51
CA VAL A 171 -30.16 -0.37 28.30
C VAL A 171 -30.91 0.79 28.91
N ILE A 172 -30.98 0.81 30.24
CA ILE A 172 -31.61 1.86 31.03
C ILE A 172 -30.75 2.19 32.23
N ARG A 173 -30.78 3.46 32.67
CA ARG A 173 -30.13 3.82 33.91
C ARG A 173 -30.87 3.19 35.09
N LYS A 174 -30.11 2.73 36.09
CA LYS A 174 -30.64 1.99 37.25
C LYS A 174 -31.75 2.75 38.00
N ASP A 175 -31.65 4.08 38.06
CA ASP A 175 -32.63 4.96 38.70
C ASP A 175 -33.96 5.07 37.94
N GLN A 176 -33.98 4.78 36.63
CA GLN A 176 -35.19 4.84 35.79
C GLN A 176 -35.82 3.47 35.53
N LEU A 177 -35.17 2.38 35.99
CA LEU A 177 -35.63 1.00 35.75
C LEU A 177 -37.00 0.74 36.38
N VAL A 178 -37.20 1.19 37.63
CA VAL A 178 -38.43 0.94 38.40
C VAL A 178 -39.63 1.66 37.78
N GLU A 179 -39.44 2.90 37.33
CA GLU A 179 -40.49 3.70 36.69
C GLU A 179 -40.95 3.09 35.36
N ARG A 180 -40.00 2.60 34.54
CA ARG A 180 -40.32 1.96 33.26
C ARG A 180 -40.95 0.57 33.41
N LEU A 181 -40.57 -0.20 34.43
CA LEU A 181 -41.19 -1.50 34.71
C LEU A 181 -42.64 -1.39 35.18
N MET A 182 -43.03 -0.27 35.82
CA MET A 182 -44.43 -0.01 36.20
C MET A 182 -45.33 0.43 35.03
N GLN A 183 -44.75 0.75 33.86
CA GLN A 183 -45.49 1.22 32.67
C GLN A 183 -45.68 0.12 31.61
N LEU A 184 -45.16 -1.08 31.84
CA LEU A 184 -45.39 -2.28 31.04
C LEU A 184 -46.51 -3.12 31.66
#